data_AF-A0A087U5D8-F1
#
_entry.id   AF-A0A087U5D8-F1
#
_cell.length_a   1.000
_cell.length_b   1.000
_cell.length_c   1.000
_cell.angle_alpha   90.00
_cell.angle_beta   90.00
_cell.angle_gamma   90.00
#
_symmetry.space_group_name_H-M   'P 1'
#
loop_
_entity.id
_entity.type
_entity.pdbx_description
1 polymer ?
#
loop_
_entity_poly.entity_id
_entity_poly.type
_entity_poly.pdbx_seq_one_letter_code
_entity_poly.pdbx_strand_id
1 'polypeptide(L)' 'MWKIKVNVDKSEAVLFTKKVNINEDHRIIMYGTPIPWTKQARYLGITLDYHLTWRPHIAHIISKFRARKACTHYL' A
#
# COMPACT_ATOMS: atom_id res chain seq x y z
N MET A 1 17.89 26.23 3.56
CA MET A 1 17.31 25.31 4.57
C MET A 1 16.23 24.48 3.88
N TRP A 2 16.45 23.17 3.72
CA TRP A 2 15.53 22.29 3.00
C TRP A 2 14.40 21.84 3.94
N LYS A 3 13.15 22.21 3.63
CA LYS A 3 11.95 21.75 4.34
C LYS A 3 11.15 20.83 3.42
N ILE A 4 11.05 19.57 3.79
CA ILE A 4 10.16 18.61 3.12
C ILE A 4 8.75 18.88 3.65
N LYS A 5 7.83 19.29 2.78
CA LYS A 5 6.41 19.44 3.10
C LYS A 5 5.69 18.16 2.72
N VAL A 6 5.19 17.42 3.71
CA VAL A 6 4.38 16.21 3.49
C VAL A 6 2.96 16.62 3.08
N ASN A 7 2.38 15.92 2.11
CA ASN A 7 0.99 16.11 1.69
C ASN A 7 0.09 15.13 2.45
N VAL A 8 -0.83 15.64 3.26
CA VAL A 8 -1.71 14.80 4.08
C VAL A 8 -2.72 14.03 3.23
N ASP A 9 -3.24 14.62 2.16
CA ASP A 9 -4.25 13.99 1.30
C ASP A 9 -3.70 12.75 0.56
N LYS A 10 -2.38 12.68 0.41
CA LYS A 10 -1.66 11.55 -0.19
C LYS A 10 -1.04 10.61 0.84
N SER A 11 -1.24 10.89 2.12
CA SER A 11 -0.69 10.10 3.21
C SER A 11 -1.69 9.02 3.61
N GLU A 12 -1.18 7.83 3.87
CA GLU A 12 -1.96 6.68 4.31
C GLU A 12 -1.26 6.06 5.52
N ALA A 13 -2.03 5.54 6.47
CA ALA A 13 -1.50 4.85 7.63
C ALA A 13 -1.63 3.34 7.47
N VAL A 14 -0.51 2.62 7.57
CA VAL A 14 -0.49 1.15 7.54
C VAL A 14 0.27 0.63 8.73
N LEU A 15 -0.35 -0.28 9.48
CA LEU A 15 0.28 -0.97 10.60
C LEU A 15 0.75 -2.35 10.17
N PHE A 16 2.06 -2.56 10.17
CA PHE A 16 2.64 -3.87 9.87
C PHE A 16 2.75 -4.72 11.14
N THR A 17 1.97 -5.80 11.20
CA THR A 17 1.92 -6.67 12.38
C THR A 17 1.48 -8.09 12.05
N LYS A 18 1.93 -9.04 12.87
CA LYS A 18 1.46 -10.42 12.85
C LYS A 18 0.30 -10.67 13.83
N LYS A 19 -0.01 -9.70 14.70
CA LYS A 19 -1.12 -9.84 15.65
C LYS A 19 -2.46 -9.78 14.91
N VAL A 20 -3.37 -10.67 15.30
CA VAL A 20 -4.77 -10.67 14.86
C VAL A 20 -5.57 -9.84 15.86
N ASN A 21 -6.57 -9.08 15.39
CA ASN A 21 -7.44 -8.21 16.22
C ASN A 21 -6.72 -7.03 16.88
N ILE A 22 -5.92 -6.27 16.13
CA ILE A 22 -5.50 -4.95 16.60
C ILE A 22 -6.67 -3.99 16.44
N ASN A 23 -7.03 -3.30 17.52
CA ASN A 23 -7.92 -2.14 17.43
C ASN A 23 -7.18 -1.03 16.65
N GLU A 24 -7.56 -0.84 15.39
CA GLU A 24 -7.11 0.26 14.52
C GLU A 24 -7.67 1.62 14.94
N ASP A 25 -8.32 1.71 16.11
CA ASP A 25 -9.03 2.90 16.60
C ASP A 25 -8.10 4.04 17.06
N HIS A 26 -6.79 3.91 16.84
CA HIS A 26 -5.84 4.99 17.07
C HIS A 26 -5.94 5.99 15.92
N ARG A 27 -6.56 7.15 16.18
CA ARG A 27 -6.63 8.24 15.21
C ARG A 27 -5.22 8.82 14.97
N ILE A 28 -4.66 8.59 13.78
CA ILE A 28 -3.45 9.26 13.35
C ILE A 28 -3.83 10.61 12.74
N ILE A 29 -3.34 11.70 13.33
CA ILE A 29 -3.63 13.06 12.89
C ILE A 29 -2.33 13.70 12.40
N MET A 30 -2.33 14.21 11.17
CA MET A 30 -1.21 14.95 10.59
C MET A 30 -1.69 16.33 10.16
N TYR A 31 -1.04 17.38 10.66
CA TYR A 31 -1.41 18.79 10.42
C TYR A 31 -2.91 19.07 10.66
N GLY A 32 -3.50 18.46 11.69
CA GLY A 32 -4.93 18.63 12.04
C GLY A 32 -5.91 17.83 11.19
N THR A 33 -5.43 17.06 10.20
CA THR A 33 -6.27 16.21 9.34
C THR A 33 -6.06 14.73 9.71
N PRO A 34 -7.13 13.94 9.89
CA PRO A 34 -7.01 12.51 10.17
C PRO A 34 -6.54 11.74 8.93
N ILE A 35 -5.57 10.85 9.11
CA ILE A 35 -5.06 9.98 8.05
C ILE A 35 -5.88 8.68 8.04
N PRO A 36 -6.38 8.22 6.88
CA PRO A 36 -7.09 6.95 6.79
C PRO A 36 -6.16 5.76 7.02
N TRP A 37 -6.67 4.74 7.72
CA TRP A 37 -6.02 3.45 7.83
C TRP A 37 -6.23 2.62 6.57
N THR A 38 -5.16 2.03 6.04
CA THR A 38 -5.20 1.13 4.89
C THR A 38 -4.51 -0.19 5.23
N LYS A 39 -4.99 -1.28 4.60
CA LYS A 39 -4.41 -2.62 4.77
C LYS A 39 -3.26 -2.91 3.81
N GLN A 40 -3.05 -2.02 2.83
CA GLN A 40 -2.00 -2.14 1.84
C GLN A 40 -1.40 -0.76 1.59
N ALA A 41 -0.07 -0.68 1.56
CA ALA A 41 0.66 0.51 1.14
C ALA A 41 1.37 0.25 -0.18
N ARG A 42 1.33 1.21 -1.10
CA ARG A 42 2.15 1.18 -2.31
C ARG A 42 3.38 2.06 -2.13
N TYR A 43 4.55 1.46 -2.26
CA TYR A 43 5.82 2.18 -2.18
C TYR A 43 6.73 1.81 -3.34
N LEU A 44 7.13 2.80 -4.14
CA LEU A 44 8.03 2.63 -5.30
C LEU A 44 7.61 1.50 -6.28
N GLY A 45 6.31 1.26 -6.43
CA GLY A 45 5.78 0.20 -7.30
C GLY A 45 5.62 -1.17 -6.65
N ILE A 46 6.01 -1.31 -5.38
CA ILE A 46 5.78 -2.49 -4.55
C ILE A 46 4.50 -2.30 -3.76
N THR A 47 3.69 -3.36 -3.65
CA THR A 47 2.48 -3.37 -2.80
C THR A 47 2.77 -4.18 -1.54
N LEU A 48 2.76 -3.52 -0.39
CA LEU A 48 2.99 -4.14 0.91
C LEU A 48 1.64 -4.32 1.60
N ASP A 49 1.28 -5.55 1.95
CA ASP A 49 0.14 -5.82 2.82
C ASP A 49 0.52 -5.69 4.30
N TYR A 50 -0.47 -5.40 5.15
CA TYR A 50 -0.31 -5.23 6.59
C TYR A 50 0.30 -6.45 7.32
N HIS A 51 0.21 -7.66 6.74
CA HIS A 51 0.88 -8.86 7.23
C HIS A 51 2.27 -9.12 6.61
N LEU A 52 2.71 -8.24 5.70
CA LEU A 52 3.97 -8.34 4.97
C LEU A 52 4.14 -9.69 4.24
N THR A 53 3.04 -10.25 3.73
CA THR A 53 3.03 -11.55 3.04
C THR A 53 3.39 -11.46 1.56
N TRP A 54 3.36 -10.26 0.97
CA TRP A 54 3.63 -9.99 -0.45
C TRP A 54 2.64 -10.63 -1.42
N ARG A 55 1.61 -11.32 -0.92
CA ARG A 55 0.58 -12.01 -1.72
C ARG A 55 -0.08 -11.10 -2.76
N PRO A 56 -0.61 -9.91 -2.41
CA PRO A 56 -1.26 -9.05 -3.41
C PRO A 56 -0.27 -8.56 -4.48
N HIS A 57 0.99 -8.32 -4.10
CA HIS A 57 2.02 -7.90 -5.04
C HIS A 57 2.38 -8.99 -6.05
N ILE A 58 2.59 -10.21 -5.57
CA ILE A 58 2.89 -11.37 -6.43
C ILE A 58 1.72 -11.63 -7.38
N ALA A 59 0.48 -11.61 -6.88
CA ALA A 59 -0.71 -11.77 -7.70
C ALA A 59 -0.81 -10.69 -8.79
N HIS A 60 -0.52 -9.43 -8.45
CA HIS A 60 -0.49 -8.32 -9.39
C HIS A 60 0.55 -8.53 -10.51
N ILE A 61 1.78 -8.95 -10.15
CA ILE A 61 2.84 -9.23 -11.12
C ILE A 61 2.45 -10.37 -12.06
N ILE A 62 1.93 -11.48 -11.52
CA ILE A 62 1.51 -12.64 -12.33
C ILE A 62 0.41 -12.23 -13.31
N SER A 63 -0.59 -11.47 -12.84
CA SER A 63 -1.67 -10.97 -13.68
C SER A 63 -1.14 -10.09 -14.82
N LYS A 64 -0.27 -9.12 -14.48
CA LYS A 64 0.37 -8.24 -15.46
C LYS A 64 1.17 -9.02 -16.50
N PHE A 65 1.92 -10.04 -16.08
CA PHE A 65 2.68 -10.91 -16.97
C PHE A 65 1.76 -11.69 -17.92
N ARG A 66 0.71 -12.33 -17.39
CA ARG A 66 -0.25 -13.09 -18.19
C ARG A 66 -0.95 -12.24 -19.24
N ALA A 67 -1.40 -11.04 -18.86
CA ALA A 67 -2.00 -10.09 -19.78
C ALA A 67 -1.04 -9.71 -20.93
N ARG A 68 0.23 -9.44 -20.60
CA ARG A 68 1.27 -9.13 -21.58
C ARG A 68 1.52 -10.31 -22.54
N LYS A 69 1.65 -11.52 -21.98
CA LYS A 69 1.87 -12.76 -22.76
C LYS A 69 0.71 -13.03 -23.72
N ALA A 70 -0.53 -12.82 -23.28
CA ALA A 70 -1.71 -12.98 -24.13
C ALA A 70 -1.67 -12.00 -25.30
N CYS A 71 -1.38 -10.71 -25.07
CA CYS A 71 -1.23 -9.74 -26.16
C CYS A 71 -0.15 -10.13 -27.18
N THR A 72 0.98 -10.69 -26.73
CA THR A 72 2.08 -11.09 -27.64
C THR A 72 1.72 -12.31 -28.50
N HIS A 73 0.87 -13.22 -28.03
CA HIS A 73 0.44 -14.38 -28.82
C HIS A 73 -0.68 -14.05 -29.83
N TYR A 74 -1.27 -12.85 -29.75
CA TYR A 74 -2.30 -12.35 -30.67
C TYR A 74 -1.75 -11.35 -31.72
N LEU A 75 -0.41 -11.22 -31.81
CA LEU A 75 0.32 -10.54 -32.88
C LEU A 75 1.15 -11.57 -33.64
#